data_AF-A0A937X2B7-F1
#
_entry.id   AF-A0A937X2B7-F1
#
_cell.length_a   1.000
_cell.length_b   1.000
_cell.length_c   1.000
_cell.angle_alpha   90.00
_cell.angle_beta   90.00
_cell.angle_gamma   90.00
#
_symmetry.space_group_name_H-M   'P 1'
#
loop_
_entity.id
_entity.type
_entity.pdbx_description
1 polymer ?
#
loop_
_entity_poly.entity_id
_entity_poly.type
_entity_poly.pdbx_seq_one_letter_code
_entity_poly.pdbx_strand_id
1 'polypeptide(L)'
;MMPVFLLNKADLCTQEEIETALSQIRHIAPGTALHALSAEKNEGVETLNRYVAKGVTVSLVGNSGVGKSTLINRLTGTDLLKT
;
A
#
# COMPACT_ATOMS: atom_id res chain seq x y z
N MET A 1 13.61 -5.47 -9.59
CA MET A 1 12.32 -4.82 -9.26
C MET A 1 12.61 -3.63 -8.39
N MET A 2 12.01 -2.46 -8.67
CA MET A 2 12.06 -1.34 -7.73
C MET A 2 11.00 -1.56 -6.64
N PRO A 3 11.28 -1.19 -5.38
CA PRO A 3 10.26 -1.22 -4.33
C PRO A 3 9.09 -0.30 -4.71
N VAL A 4 7.94 -0.53 -4.07
CA VAL A 4 6.79 0.38 -4.15
C VAL A 4 6.42 0.73 -2.72
N PHE A 5 6.36 2.02 -2.41
CA PHE A 5 5.97 2.48 -1.08
C PHE A 5 4.46 2.64 -1.01
N LEU A 6 3.87 2.16 0.07
CA LEU A 6 2.43 2.23 0.31
C LEU A 6 2.19 2.94 1.65
N LEU A 7 1.49 4.06 1.61
CA LEU A 7 0.95 4.74 2.78
C LEU A 7 -0.49 4.26 3.00
N ASN A 8 -0.63 3.20 3.79
CA ASN A 8 -1.93 2.62 4.11
C ASN A 8 -2.60 3.36 5.28
N LYS A 9 -3.92 3.17 5.43
CA LYS A 9 -4.80 3.83 6.43
C LYS A 9 -4.94 5.34 6.21
N ALA A 10 -4.88 5.78 4.96
CA ALA A 10 -5.06 7.18 4.59
C ALA A 10 -6.43 7.74 5.04
N ASP A 11 -7.43 6.88 5.24
CA ASP A 11 -8.74 7.23 5.77
C ASP A 11 -8.72 7.79 7.21
N LEU A 12 -7.61 7.60 7.94
CA LEU A 12 -7.43 8.12 9.30
C LEU A 12 -6.70 9.46 9.36
N CYS A 13 -6.31 10.02 8.20
CA CYS A 13 -5.48 11.20 8.11
C CYS A 13 -6.16 12.30 7.29
N THR A 14 -5.82 13.54 7.59
CA THR A 14 -6.14 14.68 6.74
C THR A 14 -5.31 14.68 5.47
N GLN A 15 -5.77 15.39 4.44
CA GLN A 15 -5.01 15.52 3.18
C GLN A 15 -3.62 16.13 3.41
N GLU A 16 -3.49 17.08 4.33
CA GLU A 16 -2.22 17.73 4.65
C GLU A 16 -1.22 16.76 5.30
N GLU A 17 -1.67 15.89 6.21
CA GLU A 17 -0.85 14.84 6.82
C GLU A 17 -0.39 13.82 5.77
N ILE A 18 -1.28 13.44 4.85
CA ILE A 18 -0.95 12.53 3.75
C ILE A 18 0.13 13.16 2.87
N GLU A 19 -0.05 14.39 2.38
CA GLU A 19 0.94 15.07 1.52
C GLU A 19 2.29 15.24 2.23
N THR A 20 2.27 15.53 3.53
CA THR A 20 3.49 15.63 4.34
C THR A 20 4.24 14.31 4.39
N ALA A 21 3.56 13.20 4.69
CA ALA A 21 4.15 11.87 4.72
C ALA A 21 4.68 11.46 3.33
N LEU A 22 3.93 11.76 2.27
CA LEU A 22 4.35 11.46 0.90
C LEU A 22 5.61 12.22 0.51
N SER A 23 5.70 13.50 0.87
CA SER A 23 6.87 14.34 0.63
C SER A 23 8.12 13.80 1.33
N GLN A 24 7.99 13.38 2.59
CA GLN A 24 9.08 12.78 3.36
C GLN A 24 9.61 11.49 2.70
N ILE A 25 8.71 10.62 2.24
CA ILE A 25 9.10 9.37 1.56
C ILE A 25 9.78 9.68 0.22
N ARG A 26 9.25 10.64 -0.56
CA ARG A 26 9.85 11.06 -1.84
C ARG A 26 11.27 11.61 -1.67
N HIS A 27 11.54 12.29 -0.56
CA HIS A 27 12.88 12.78 -0.25
C HIS A 27 13.88 11.65 0.02
N ILE A 28 13.45 10.59 0.71
CA ILE A 28 14.31 9.45 1.08
C ILE A 28 14.48 8.46 -0.09
N ALA A 29 13.44 8.27 -0.90
CA ALA A 29 13.40 7.29 -1.98
C ALA A 29 12.96 7.92 -3.33
N PRO A 30 13.77 8.83 -3.89
CA PRO A 30 13.44 9.51 -5.14
C PRO A 30 13.26 8.53 -6.31
N GLY A 31 12.31 8.80 -7.19
CA GLY A 31 12.01 7.98 -8.37
C GLY A 31 11.29 6.66 -8.07
N THR A 32 10.91 6.40 -6.82
CA THR A 32 10.15 5.20 -6.45
C THR A 32 8.65 5.46 -6.50
N ALA A 33 7.87 4.49 -6.96
CA ALA A 33 6.42 4.60 -6.95
C ALA A 33 5.89 4.64 -5.50
N LEU A 34 4.92 5.52 -5.27
CA LEU A 34 4.36 5.79 -3.96
C LEU A 34 2.84 6.00 -4.08
N HIS A 35 2.07 5.26 -3.27
CA HIS A 35 0.62 5.32 -3.25
C HIS A 35 0.10 5.53 -1.83
N ALA A 36 -0.82 6.48 -1.66
CA ALA A 36 -1.66 6.56 -0.47
C ALA A 36 -2.96 5.79 -0.72
N LEU A 37 -3.39 4.97 0.23
CA LEU A 37 -4.56 4.12 0.10
C LEU A 37 -5.19 3.77 1.45
N SER A 38 -6.40 3.23 1.41
CA SER A 38 -7.03 2.58 2.55
C SER A 38 -7.42 1.15 2.18
N ALA A 39 -6.67 0.16 2.70
CA ALA A 39 -7.04 -1.24 2.55
C ALA A 39 -8.37 -1.58 3.24
N GLU A 40 -8.67 -0.89 4.34
CA GLU A 40 -9.90 -1.07 5.12
C GLU A 40 -11.12 -0.64 4.31
N LYS A 41 -11.07 0.59 3.76
CA LYS A 41 -12.13 1.17 2.93
C LYS A 41 -12.09 0.70 1.47
N ASN A 42 -11.07 -0.06 1.09
CA ASN A 42 -10.80 -0.49 -0.28
C ASN A 42 -10.66 0.69 -1.27
N GLU A 43 -10.04 1.78 -0.82
CA GLU A 43 -9.80 2.99 -1.60
C GLU A 43 -8.37 3.00 -2.13
N GLY A 44 -8.19 3.17 -3.44
CA GLY A 44 -6.87 3.25 -4.09
C GLY A 44 -6.13 1.91 -4.20
N VAL A 45 -6.73 0.81 -3.72
CA VAL A 45 -6.14 -0.54 -3.77
C VAL A 45 -6.02 -1.03 -5.22
N GLU A 46 -6.94 -0.65 -6.09
CA GLU A 46 -6.96 -1.01 -7.50
C GLU A 46 -5.73 -0.52 -8.27
N THR A 47 -5.08 0.54 -7.78
CA THR A 47 -3.82 1.05 -8.36
C THR A 47 -2.69 0.02 -8.28
N LEU A 48 -2.80 -0.95 -7.36
CA LEU A 48 -1.79 -1.97 -7.14
C LEU A 48 -1.86 -3.14 -8.12
N ASN A 49 -2.98 -3.29 -8.84
CA ASN A 49 -3.17 -4.36 -9.84
C ASN A 49 -2.07 -4.34 -10.91
N ARG A 50 -1.50 -3.17 -11.20
CA ARG A 50 -0.38 -3.01 -12.15
C ARG A 50 0.93 -3.67 -11.69
N TYR A 51 1.08 -3.93 -10.40
CA TYR A 51 2.26 -4.58 -9.82
C TYR A 51 2.07 -6.08 -9.65
N VAL A 52 0.83 -6.55 -9.63
CA VAL A 52 0.45 -7.94 -9.41
C VAL A 52 0.02 -8.56 -10.74
N ALA A 53 0.99 -9.00 -11.52
CA ALA A 53 0.76 -9.66 -12.81
C ALA A 53 1.01 -11.18 -12.73
N LYS A 54 0.45 -11.94 -13.68
CA LYS A 54 0.68 -13.38 -13.77
C LYS A 54 2.17 -13.69 -13.90
N GLY A 55 2.67 -14.61 -13.07
CA GLY A 55 4.08 -14.98 -13.03
C GLY A 55 4.98 -14.02 -12.25
N VAL A 56 4.41 -12.97 -11.63
CA VAL A 56 5.13 -12.03 -10.78
C VAL A 56 4.93 -12.40 -9.31
N THR A 57 6.03 -12.53 -8.57
CA THR A 57 6.00 -12.69 -7.11
C THR A 57 6.21 -11.35 -6.45
N VAL A 58 5.30 -10.97 -5.53
CA VAL A 58 5.36 -9.73 -4.75
C VAL A 58 5.42 -10.08 -3.27
N SER A 59 6.23 -9.34 -2.51
CA SER A 59 6.30 -9.43 -1.06
C SER A 59 5.88 -8.10 -0.44
N LEU A 60 5.09 -8.15 0.64
CA LEU A 60 4.71 -6.97 1.42
C LEU A 60 5.59 -6.91 2.68
N VAL A 61 6.32 -5.80 2.84
CA VAL A 61 7.23 -5.59 3.98
C VAL A 61 6.78 -4.36 4.77
N GLY A 62 6.81 -4.46 6.09
CA GLY A 62 6.43 -3.37 6.99
C GLY A 62 6.07 -3.87 8.39
N ASN A 63 5.94 -2.95 9.35
CA ASN A 63 5.70 -3.26 10.76
C ASN A 63 4.39 -4.06 10.96
N SER A 64 4.27 -4.76 12.10
CA SER A 64 2.99 -5.37 12.47
C SER A 64 1.89 -4.31 12.60
N GLY A 65 0.66 -4.64 12.22
CA GLY A 65 -0.48 -3.72 12.33
C GLY A 65 -0.60 -2.63 11.25
N VAL A 66 0.34 -2.51 10.30
CA VAL A 66 0.24 -1.53 9.19
C VAL A 66 -0.78 -1.92 8.10
N GLY A 67 -1.41 -3.10 8.20
CA GLY A 67 -2.47 -3.56 7.29
C GLY A 67 -2.00 -4.44 6.11
N LYS A 68 -0.85 -5.12 6.23
CA LYS A 68 -0.35 -6.05 5.19
C LYS A 68 -1.33 -7.18 4.89
N SER A 69 -1.86 -7.86 5.92
CA SER A 69 -2.81 -8.97 5.74
C SER A 69 -4.12 -8.50 5.11
N THR A 70 -4.64 -7.36 5.57
CA THR A 70 -5.82 -6.71 4.97
C THR A 70 -5.60 -6.44 3.48
N LEU A 71 -4.45 -5.88 3.11
CA LEU A 71 -4.14 -5.59 1.71
C LEU A 71 -4.01 -6.88 0.87
N ILE A 72 -3.41 -7.94 1.42
CA ILE A 72 -3.36 -9.25 0.75
C ILE A 72 -4.78 -9.76 0.48
N ASN A 73 -5.67 -9.75 1.49
CA ASN A 73 -7.04 -10.24 1.33
C ASN A 73 -7.81 -9.41 0.28
N ARG A 74 -7.57 -8.09 0.19
CA ARG A 74 -8.15 -7.24 -0.85
C ARG A 74 -7.62 -7.60 -2.24
N LEU A 75 -6.31 -7.80 -2.40
CA LEU A 75 -5.68 -8.12 -3.69
C LEU A 75 -6.05 -9.52 -4.20
N THR A 76 -6.29 -10.47 -3.30
CA THR A 76 -6.70 -11.83 -3.66
C THR A 76 -8.22 -12.01 -3.76
N GLY A 77 -9.00 -10.97 -3.43
CA GLY A 77 -10.46 -11.03 -3.39
C GLY A 77 -11.02 -12.09 -2.43
N THR A 78 -10.20 -12.54 -1.47
CA THR A 78 -10.46 -13.71 -0.61
C THR A 78 -9.88 -13.46 0.78
N ASP A 79 -10.55 -13.95 1.82
CA ASP A 79 -10.10 -13.81 3.21
C ASP A 79 -9.09 -14.92 3.57
N LEU A 80 -7.91 -14.86 2.96
CA LEU A 80 -6.89 -15.91 3.07
C LEU A 80 -6.10 -15.85 4.38
N LEU A 81 -5.89 -14.64 4.91
CA LEU A 81 -5.15 -14.41 6.14
C LEU A 81 -6.10 -13.97 7.24
N LYS A 82 -6.05 -14.65 8.39
CA LYS A 82 -6.78 -14.23 9.59
C LYS A 82 -6.30 -12.84 10.01
N THR A 83 -7.20 -11.87 10.00
CA THR A 83 -7.03 -10.55 10.63
C THR A 83 -7.20 -10.62 12.13
#